data_AF-A0AA35WB14-F1
#
_entry.id   AF-A0AA35WB14-F1
#
_cell.length_a   1.000
_cell.length_b   1.000
_cell.length_c   1.000
_cell.angle_alpha   90.00
_cell.angle_beta   90.00
_cell.angle_gamma   90.00
#
_symmetry.space_group_name_H-M   'P 1'
#
loop_
_entity.id
_entity.type
_entity.pdbx_description
1 polymer ?
#
loop_
_entity_poly.entity_id
_entity_poly.type
_entity_poly.pdbx_seq_one_letter_code
_entity_poly.pdbx_strand_id
1 'polypeptide(L)'
;RTWDIRTSLVDAFAAFILLSYVKIIRVSLLLSTHNTVHDMNGKVLRSVLHYDPIIIYASPVHMPFLILGILLLLTFGLFFPLLLLFYQFRLFQKCLHMLKLNRNGLRIFMDAFQGCYKDVFGTFNIFWNNKELYITLQSLMILFALVTAVLRPYKKDLYNFMDTFFFCALGIAFGLHVYVFDTVETDFHVSNSAVYAAYVLELIPFVYVMCYMGVWVGKRIVNHKRCRYGALYAPIDNSISWRFNDTEEFTSLVPDAQTHNTSPTETTLSLTSTLQSRSGRQRRSTVSTSLVDTSSYGSIED
;
A
#
# COMPACT_ATOMS: atom_id res chain seq x y z
N ARG A 1 -0.56 -15.70 41.28
CA ARG A 1 -0.57 -15.34 39.84
C ARG A 1 -1.56 -16.28 39.18
N THR A 2 -2.81 -15.87 39.01
CA THR A 2 -3.84 -16.67 38.35
C THR A 2 -3.55 -16.72 36.86
N TRP A 3 -3.59 -17.90 36.24
CA TRP A 3 -3.39 -18.05 34.80
C TRP A 3 -4.72 -17.77 34.09
N ASP A 4 -4.78 -16.68 33.32
CA ASP A 4 -5.93 -16.44 32.44
C ASP A 4 -5.81 -17.33 31.19
N ILE A 5 -6.68 -18.34 31.14
CA ILE A 5 -6.80 -19.29 30.03
C ILE A 5 -7.02 -18.54 28.70
N ARG A 6 -7.71 -17.39 28.71
CA ARG A 6 -7.98 -16.59 27.51
C ARG A 6 -6.70 -15.99 26.94
N THR A 7 -5.86 -15.41 27.78
CA THR A 7 -4.55 -14.87 27.35
C THR A 7 -3.66 -15.97 26.82
N SER A 8 -3.54 -17.09 27.54
CA SER A 8 -2.73 -18.24 27.08
C SER A 8 -3.19 -18.80 25.73
N LEU A 9 -4.49 -18.78 25.44
CA LEU A 9 -5.03 -19.21 24.14
C LEU A 9 -4.72 -18.22 23.03
N VAL A 10 -4.79 -16.91 23.31
CA VAL A 10 -4.41 -15.86 22.34
C VAL A 10 -2.91 -15.90 22.04
N ASP A 11 -2.06 -16.10 23.06
CA ASP A 11 -0.61 -16.23 22.89
C ASP A 11 -0.26 -17.46 22.03
N ALA A 12 -0.86 -18.62 22.32
CA ALA A 12 -0.68 -19.83 21.51
C ALA A 12 -1.15 -19.65 20.06
N PHE A 13 -2.27 -18.94 19.85
CA PHE A 13 -2.79 -18.65 18.51
C PHE A 13 -1.91 -17.65 17.74
N ALA A 14 -1.38 -16.63 18.42
CA ALA A 14 -0.43 -15.67 17.85
C ALA A 14 0.88 -16.36 17.44
N ALA A 15 1.43 -17.23 18.30
CA ALA A 15 2.60 -18.04 18.00
C ALA A 15 2.35 -19.02 16.83
N PHE A 16 1.18 -19.66 16.77
CA PHE A 16 0.80 -20.52 15.65
C PHE A 16 0.70 -19.76 14.32
N ILE A 17 0.10 -18.56 14.31
CA ILE A 17 0.07 -17.69 13.13
C ILE A 17 1.49 -17.29 12.73
N LEU A 18 2.35 -16.91 13.68
CA LEU A 18 3.74 -16.52 13.41
C LEU A 18 4.52 -17.67 12.75
N LEU A 19 4.47 -18.87 13.33
CA LEU A 19 5.14 -20.05 12.78
C LEU A 19 4.60 -20.44 11.41
N SER A 20 3.28 -20.29 11.18
CA SER A 20 2.66 -20.54 9.88
C SER A 20 3.11 -19.52 8.83
N TYR A 21 3.17 -18.24 9.20
CA TYR A 21 3.67 -17.14 8.38
C TYR A 21 5.13 -17.33 7.97
N VAL A 22 6.02 -17.67 8.91
CA VAL A 22 7.44 -17.96 8.62
C VAL A 22 7.57 -19.16 7.67
N LYS A 23 6.78 -20.22 7.85
CA LYS A 23 6.74 -21.36 6.92
C LYS A 23 6.27 -20.95 5.52
N ILE A 24 5.21 -20.14 5.40
CA ILE A 24 4.69 -19.66 4.11
C ILE A 24 5.77 -18.84 3.39
N ILE A 25 6.41 -17.87 4.06
CA ILE A 25 7.52 -17.11 3.47
C ILE A 25 8.64 -18.04 3.00
N ARG A 26 9.08 -18.97 3.85
CA ARG A 26 10.18 -19.88 3.52
C ARG A 26 9.87 -20.70 2.26
N VAL A 27 8.64 -21.19 2.11
CA VAL A 27 8.20 -21.91 0.90
C VAL A 27 8.12 -20.97 -0.30
N SER A 28 7.55 -19.78 -0.16
CA SER A 28 7.51 -18.76 -1.23
C SER A 28 8.89 -18.34 -1.73
N LEU A 29 9.85 -18.14 -0.83
CA LEU A 29 11.24 -17.85 -1.17
C LEU A 29 11.90 -19.04 -1.84
N LEU A 30 11.68 -20.27 -1.36
CA LEU A 30 12.22 -21.49 -1.96
C LEU A 30 11.71 -21.70 -3.40
N LEU A 31 10.44 -21.40 -3.68
CA LEU A 31 9.86 -21.39 -5.03
C LEU A 31 10.41 -20.26 -5.92
N SER A 32 10.92 -19.19 -5.32
CA SER A 32 11.48 -18.02 -6.03
C SER A 32 13.01 -18.04 -6.15
N THR A 33 13.67 -19.02 -5.53
CA THR A 33 15.14 -19.16 -5.51
C THR A 33 15.59 -20.09 -6.64
N HIS A 34 16.62 -19.68 -7.37
CA HIS A 34 17.23 -20.45 -8.43
C HIS A 34 18.71 -20.74 -8.13
N ASN A 35 19.22 -21.84 -8.69
CA ASN A 35 20.65 -22.17 -8.69
C ASN A 35 21.16 -22.12 -10.13
N THR A 36 22.40 -21.67 -10.33
CA THR A 36 23.09 -21.78 -11.62
C THR A 36 23.85 -23.10 -11.70
N VAL A 37 23.67 -23.84 -12.79
CA VAL A 37 24.49 -25.02 -13.10
C VAL A 37 25.66 -24.58 -13.96
N HIS A 38 26.87 -24.89 -13.52
CA HIS A 38 28.11 -24.56 -14.22
C HIS A 38 28.69 -25.81 -14.90
N ASP A 39 29.29 -25.62 -16.08
CA ASP A 39 30.12 -26.61 -16.74
C ASP A 39 31.48 -26.81 -16.02
N MET A 40 32.23 -27.85 -16.39
CA MET A 40 33.61 -28.06 -15.92
C MET A 40 34.52 -26.84 -16.19
N ASN A 41 34.20 -26.05 -17.22
CA ASN A 41 34.88 -24.80 -17.56
C ASN A 41 34.38 -23.57 -16.77
N GLY A 42 33.54 -23.75 -15.74
CA GLY A 42 32.94 -22.67 -14.94
C GLY A 42 31.82 -21.88 -15.63
N LYS A 43 31.57 -22.10 -16.92
CA LYS A 43 30.53 -21.42 -17.71
C LYS A 43 29.14 -21.81 -17.23
N VAL A 44 28.27 -20.83 -17.00
CA VAL A 44 26.84 -21.07 -16.68
C VAL A 44 26.16 -21.75 -17.87
N LEU A 45 25.63 -22.96 -17.65
CA LEU A 45 24.88 -23.73 -18.63
C LEU A 45 23.38 -23.40 -18.61
N ARG A 46 22.80 -23.38 -17.41
CA ARG A 46 21.36 -23.12 -17.20
C ARG A 46 21.05 -22.71 -15.76
N SER A 47 19.97 -21.97 -15.58
CA SER A 47 19.35 -21.72 -14.28
C SER A 47 18.31 -22.81 -13.99
N VAL A 48 18.42 -23.47 -12.84
CA VAL A 48 17.54 -24.56 -12.40
C VAL A 48 16.91 -24.22 -11.06
N LEU A 49 15.82 -24.90 -10.74
CA LEU A 49 15.14 -24.72 -9.47
C LEU A 49 15.98 -25.25 -8.31
N HIS A 50 16.01 -24.52 -7.18
CA HIS A 50 16.95 -24.82 -6.08
C HIS A 50 16.80 -26.25 -5.51
N TYR A 51 15.57 -26.78 -5.47
CA TYR A 51 15.26 -28.11 -4.90
C TYR A 51 15.07 -29.21 -5.96
N ASP A 52 15.03 -28.87 -7.25
CA ASP A 52 14.92 -29.84 -8.35
C ASP A 52 15.74 -29.37 -9.57
N PRO A 53 16.92 -29.97 -9.82
CA PRO A 53 17.80 -29.59 -10.93
C PRO A 53 17.32 -30.04 -12.31
N ILE A 54 16.22 -30.81 -12.38
CA ILE A 54 15.57 -31.23 -13.64
C ILE A 54 14.70 -30.09 -14.18
N ILE A 55 14.04 -29.34 -13.29
CA ILE A 55 13.15 -28.24 -13.66
C ILE A 55 13.97 -26.98 -13.97
N ILE A 56 13.91 -26.56 -15.23
CA ILE A 56 14.49 -25.29 -15.68
C ILE A 56 13.72 -24.13 -15.02
N TYR A 57 14.44 -23.23 -14.37
CA TYR A 57 13.84 -22.08 -13.68
C TYR A 57 13.13 -21.17 -14.69
N ALA A 58 11.98 -20.64 -14.29
CA ALA A 58 11.08 -19.83 -15.15
C ALA A 58 10.63 -20.51 -16.47
N SER A 59 10.74 -21.84 -16.59
CA SER A 59 10.10 -22.60 -17.67
C SER A 59 8.57 -22.51 -17.59
N PRO A 60 7.81 -22.77 -18.67
CA PRO A 60 6.34 -22.75 -18.64
C PRO A 60 5.71 -23.65 -17.58
N VAL A 61 6.39 -24.74 -17.19
CA VAL A 61 5.97 -25.65 -16.11
C VAL A 61 6.20 -25.01 -14.73
N HIS A 62 7.29 -24.27 -14.55
CA HIS A 62 7.61 -23.60 -13.28
C HIS A 62 6.86 -22.28 -13.06
N MET A 63 6.57 -21.53 -14.13
CA MET A 63 5.92 -20.21 -14.08
C MET A 63 4.69 -20.10 -13.15
N PRO A 64 3.71 -21.03 -13.15
CA PRO A 64 2.57 -20.94 -12.23
C PRO A 64 2.99 -21.01 -10.75
N PHE A 65 3.99 -21.82 -10.41
CA PHE A 65 4.53 -21.92 -9.04
C PHE A 65 5.31 -20.67 -8.64
N LEU A 66 6.06 -20.07 -9.57
CA LEU A 66 6.76 -18.80 -9.34
C LEU A 66 5.77 -17.66 -9.10
N ILE A 67 4.72 -17.54 -9.93
CA ILE A 67 3.65 -16.55 -9.76
C ILE A 67 2.95 -16.74 -8.42
N LEU A 68 2.62 -17.98 -8.04
CA LEU A 68 2.04 -18.30 -6.74
C LEU A 68 2.98 -17.95 -5.58
N GLY A 69 4.27 -18.28 -5.69
CA GLY A 69 5.30 -17.97 -4.69
C GLY A 69 5.42 -16.47 -4.45
N ILE A 70 5.52 -15.67 -5.53
CA ILE A 70 5.54 -14.21 -5.49
C ILE A 70 4.24 -13.64 -4.91
N LEU A 71 3.07 -14.16 -5.31
CA LEU A 71 1.79 -13.69 -4.80
C LEU A 71 1.64 -13.98 -3.30
N LEU A 72 2.06 -15.16 -2.83
CA LEU A 72 2.11 -15.49 -1.41
C LEU A 72 3.14 -14.64 -0.64
N LEU A 73 4.29 -14.33 -1.23
CA LEU A 73 5.29 -13.45 -0.63
C LEU A 73 4.77 -12.01 -0.50
N LEU A 74 4.08 -11.50 -1.52
CA LEU A 74 3.49 -10.17 -1.52
C LEU A 74 2.29 -10.08 -0.56
N THR A 75 1.44 -11.10 -0.53
CA THR A 75 0.22 -11.11 0.30
C THR A 75 0.50 -11.43 1.76
N PHE A 76 1.30 -12.43 2.09
CA PHE A 76 1.62 -12.78 3.48
C PHE A 76 2.89 -12.10 3.95
N GLY A 77 3.97 -12.25 3.18
CA GLY A 77 5.30 -11.75 3.52
C GLY A 77 5.35 -10.24 3.76
N LEU A 78 4.64 -9.45 2.97
CA LEU A 78 4.53 -8.00 3.15
C LEU A 78 3.46 -7.58 4.17
N PHE A 79 2.29 -8.25 4.18
CA PHE A 79 1.14 -7.81 5.00
C PHE A 79 1.41 -7.85 6.50
N PHE A 80 1.99 -8.93 7.03
CA PHE A 80 2.21 -9.06 8.48
C PHE A 80 3.24 -8.05 9.03
N PRO A 81 4.41 -7.82 8.40
CA PRO A 81 5.34 -6.75 8.79
C PRO A 81 4.72 -5.36 8.68
N LEU A 82 3.96 -5.08 7.60
CA LEU A 82 3.26 -3.80 7.48
C LEU A 82 2.15 -3.64 8.53
N LEU A 83 1.45 -4.72 8.90
CA LEU A 83 0.46 -4.71 9.97
C LEU A 83 1.14 -4.43 11.31
N LEU A 84 2.25 -5.11 11.63
CA LEU A 84 3.08 -4.88 12.83
C LEU A 84 3.57 -3.43 12.91
N LEU A 85 4.15 -2.92 11.83
CA LEU A 85 4.71 -1.57 11.72
C LEU A 85 3.60 -0.51 11.81
N PHE A 86 2.54 -0.65 11.02
CA PHE A 86 1.46 0.34 10.97
C PHE A 86 0.57 0.32 12.21
N TYR A 87 0.50 -0.78 12.97
CA TYR A 87 -0.32 -0.86 14.18
C TYR A 87 0.02 0.19 15.25
N GLN A 88 1.28 0.64 15.31
CA GLN A 88 1.71 1.70 16.22
C GLN A 88 1.09 3.07 15.87
N PHE A 89 0.68 3.29 14.62
CA PHE A 89 0.13 4.58 14.17
C PHE A 89 -1.37 4.70 14.43
N ARG A 90 -1.75 5.79 15.10
CA ARG A 90 -3.15 6.13 15.42
C ARG A 90 -4.08 6.19 14.19
N LEU A 91 -3.54 6.46 12.99
CA LEU A 91 -4.31 6.49 11.74
C LEU A 91 -4.74 5.08 11.31
N PHE A 92 -3.84 4.10 11.40
CA PHE A 92 -4.13 2.71 11.05
C PHE A 92 -5.12 2.10 12.03
N GLN A 93 -4.97 2.37 13.33
CA GLN A 93 -5.96 1.97 14.35
C GLN A 93 -7.35 2.56 14.09
N LYS A 94 -7.45 3.81 13.60
CA LYS A 94 -8.73 4.40 13.15
C LYS A 94 -9.29 3.72 11.90
N CYS A 95 -8.44 3.25 11.00
CA CYS A 95 -8.85 2.50 9.81
C CYS A 95 -9.39 1.11 10.19
N LEU A 96 -8.69 0.36 11.05
CA LEU A 96 -9.14 -0.92 11.61
C LEU A 96 -10.47 -0.79 12.36
N HIS A 97 -10.69 0.33 13.06
CA HIS A 97 -11.98 0.64 13.70
C HIS A 97 -13.12 0.84 12.68
N MET A 98 -12.85 1.37 11.48
CA MET A 98 -13.86 1.48 10.41
C MET A 98 -14.28 0.10 9.87
N LEU A 99 -13.41 -0.91 9.96
CA LEU A 99 -13.72 -2.31 9.62
C LEU A 99 -14.57 -3.03 10.69
N LYS A 100 -15.03 -2.33 11.74
CA LYS A 100 -15.80 -2.88 12.86
C LYS A 100 -15.12 -4.03 13.62
N LEU A 101 -13.79 -4.16 13.51
CA LEU A 101 -13.02 -5.14 14.27
C LEU A 101 -13.08 -4.81 15.77
N ASN A 102 -13.22 -5.84 16.62
CA ASN A 102 -13.23 -5.66 18.07
C ASN A 102 -11.89 -5.08 18.53
N ARG A 103 -11.89 -3.79 18.90
CA ARG A 103 -10.68 -3.04 19.29
C ARG A 103 -9.92 -3.70 20.43
N ASN A 104 -10.61 -4.27 21.42
CA ASN A 104 -9.97 -4.90 22.57
C ASN A 104 -9.36 -6.24 22.17
N GLY A 105 -10.09 -7.08 21.45
CA GLY A 105 -9.58 -8.36 20.94
C GLY A 105 -8.38 -8.18 20.00
N LEU A 106 -8.46 -7.22 19.07
CA LEU A 106 -7.36 -6.90 18.15
C LEU A 106 -6.14 -6.33 18.87
N ARG A 107 -6.32 -5.58 19.96
CA ARG A 107 -5.21 -5.11 20.79
C ARG A 107 -4.54 -6.24 21.54
N ILE A 108 -5.30 -7.10 22.23
CA ILE A 108 -4.75 -8.25 22.95
C ILE A 108 -4.00 -9.18 21.97
N PHE A 109 -4.58 -9.43 20.79
CA PHE A 109 -3.93 -10.20 19.74
C PHE A 109 -2.63 -9.54 19.23
N MET A 110 -2.64 -8.23 18.94
CA MET A 110 -1.44 -7.54 18.47
C MET A 110 -0.36 -7.41 19.54
N ASP A 111 -0.73 -7.21 20.80
CA ASP A 111 0.20 -7.16 21.94
C ASP A 111 0.85 -8.55 22.14
N ALA A 112 0.09 -9.66 21.99
CA ALA A 112 0.61 -11.03 22.01
C ALA A 112 1.48 -11.35 20.78
N PHE A 113 1.05 -10.97 19.58
CA PHE A 113 1.77 -11.19 18.33
C PHE A 113 3.09 -10.39 18.30
N GLN A 114 3.10 -9.15 18.79
CA GLN A 114 4.34 -8.38 19.03
C GLN A 114 5.18 -8.99 20.16
N GLY A 115 4.56 -9.55 21.20
CA GLY A 115 5.24 -10.30 22.25
C GLY A 115 6.08 -11.46 21.72
N CYS A 116 5.64 -12.11 20.65
CA CYS A 116 6.41 -13.17 19.98
C CYS A 116 7.70 -12.69 19.29
N TYR A 117 7.83 -11.38 19.03
CA TYR A 117 9.05 -10.72 18.51
C TYR A 117 9.83 -9.95 19.59
N LYS A 118 9.43 -10.10 20.85
CA LYS A 118 10.01 -9.37 21.97
C LYS A 118 10.91 -10.33 22.75
N ASP A 119 12.21 -10.06 22.76
CA ASP A 119 13.18 -10.90 23.46
C ASP A 119 12.88 -10.98 24.97
N VAL A 120 13.45 -12.00 25.61
CA VAL A 120 13.30 -12.30 27.06
C VAL A 120 13.59 -11.07 27.95
N PHE A 121 14.42 -10.13 27.49
CA PHE A 121 14.76 -8.90 28.20
C PHE A 121 13.69 -7.79 28.13
N GLY A 122 12.59 -8.01 27.40
CA GLY A 122 11.50 -7.04 27.29
C GLY A 122 11.82 -5.79 26.44
N THR A 123 13.02 -5.72 25.86
CA THR A 123 13.38 -4.80 24.79
C THR A 123 12.98 -5.39 23.43
N PHE A 124 12.64 -4.52 22.48
CA PHE A 124 12.31 -4.88 21.09
C PHE A 124 13.60 -5.19 20.28
N ASN A 125 14.53 -5.95 20.87
CA ASN A 125 15.90 -6.08 20.35
C ASN A 125 15.99 -6.83 19.02
N ILE A 126 15.02 -7.67 18.65
CA ILE A 126 14.94 -8.25 17.30
C ILE A 126 14.86 -7.16 16.22
N PHE A 127 14.19 -6.02 16.50
CA PHE A 127 14.16 -4.84 15.61
C PHE A 127 15.41 -3.96 15.69
N TRP A 128 16.34 -4.24 16.61
CA TRP A 128 17.62 -3.53 16.79
C TRP A 128 18.85 -4.42 16.50
N ASN A 129 18.65 -5.71 16.17
CA ASN A 129 19.63 -6.46 15.41
C ASN A 129 19.67 -5.85 14.01
N ASN A 130 20.62 -4.93 13.82
CA ASN A 130 20.82 -4.07 12.65
C ASN A 130 20.32 -4.68 11.33
N LYS A 131 20.75 -5.92 11.00
CA LYS A 131 20.45 -6.60 9.73
C LYS A 131 18.95 -6.74 9.42
N GLU A 132 18.08 -7.00 10.39
CA GLU A 132 16.62 -7.08 10.14
C GLU A 132 15.95 -5.71 10.01
N LEU A 133 16.44 -4.70 10.75
CA LEU A 133 16.02 -3.30 10.55
C LEU A 133 16.37 -2.83 9.14
N TYR A 134 17.57 -3.15 8.67
CA TYR A 134 18.05 -2.84 7.34
C TYR A 134 17.16 -3.48 6.25
N ILE A 135 16.90 -4.78 6.31
CA ILE A 135 16.01 -5.46 5.35
C ILE A 135 14.58 -4.86 5.39
N THR A 136 14.07 -4.57 6.59
CA THR A 136 12.74 -3.95 6.77
C THR A 136 12.69 -2.55 6.15
N LEU A 137 13.68 -1.69 6.42
CA LEU A 137 13.71 -0.34 5.86
C LEU A 137 13.87 -0.38 4.34
N GLN A 138 14.73 -1.25 3.80
CA GLN A 138 14.87 -1.42 2.35
C GLN A 138 13.55 -1.84 1.68
N SER A 139 12.82 -2.79 2.29
CA SER A 139 11.51 -3.22 1.79
C SER A 139 10.48 -2.08 1.82
N LEU A 140 10.52 -1.23 2.86
CA LEU A 140 9.69 -0.04 3.00
C LEU A 140 10.00 1.00 1.92
N MET A 141 11.28 1.20 1.59
CA MET A 141 11.72 2.11 0.53
C MET A 141 11.28 1.66 -0.86
N ILE A 142 11.43 0.37 -1.16
CA ILE A 142 10.97 -0.23 -2.44
C ILE A 142 9.44 -0.13 -2.55
N LEU A 143 8.72 -0.44 -1.47
CA LEU A 143 7.27 -0.29 -1.41
C LEU A 143 6.85 1.17 -1.65
N PHE A 144 7.56 2.13 -1.06
CA PHE A 144 7.28 3.55 -1.23
C PHE A 144 7.54 4.00 -2.68
N ALA A 145 8.62 3.54 -3.32
CA ALA A 145 8.92 3.79 -4.72
C ALA A 145 7.77 3.33 -5.65
N LEU A 146 7.23 2.13 -5.39
CA LEU A 146 6.08 1.59 -6.12
C LEU A 146 4.82 2.43 -5.88
N VAL A 147 4.57 2.85 -4.63
CA VAL A 147 3.43 3.72 -4.30
C VAL A 147 3.55 5.10 -4.97
N THR A 148 4.75 5.71 -5.04
CA THR A 148 4.95 6.97 -5.78
C THR A 148 4.77 6.81 -7.29
N ALA A 149 5.26 5.71 -7.85
CA ALA A 149 5.11 5.39 -9.29
C ALA A 149 3.64 5.22 -9.71
N VAL A 150 2.83 4.60 -8.85
CA VAL A 150 1.39 4.37 -9.08
C VAL A 150 0.55 5.62 -8.79
N LEU A 151 0.78 6.30 -7.67
CA LEU A 151 -0.07 7.43 -7.25
C LEU A 151 0.21 8.73 -8.01
N ARG A 152 1.39 8.87 -8.65
CA ARG A 152 1.83 10.04 -9.44
C ARG A 152 1.40 11.38 -8.81
N PRO A 153 1.91 11.71 -7.62
CA PRO A 153 1.45 12.86 -6.84
C PRO A 153 1.64 14.23 -7.54
N TYR A 154 2.65 14.34 -8.42
CA TYR A 154 2.97 15.57 -9.14
C TYR A 154 2.21 15.69 -10.47
N LYS A 155 1.85 16.92 -10.84
CA LYS A 155 1.20 17.22 -12.13
C LYS A 155 2.12 17.01 -13.35
N LYS A 156 3.43 17.08 -13.19
CA LYS A 156 4.41 16.84 -14.26
C LYS A 156 4.99 15.45 -14.09
N ASP A 157 4.87 14.60 -15.11
CA ASP A 157 5.39 13.23 -15.07
C ASP A 157 6.89 13.16 -14.79
N LEU A 158 7.67 14.16 -15.24
CA LEU A 158 9.11 14.25 -14.96
C LEU A 158 9.42 14.22 -13.45
N TYR A 159 8.63 14.88 -12.60
CA TYR A 159 8.85 14.85 -11.15
C TYR A 159 8.46 13.49 -10.55
N ASN A 160 7.36 12.88 -11.02
CA ASN A 160 6.99 11.51 -10.59
C ASN A 160 8.07 10.49 -10.98
N PHE A 161 8.67 10.65 -12.16
CA PHE A 161 9.77 9.83 -12.64
C PHE A 161 11.04 10.04 -11.81
N MET A 162 11.45 11.29 -11.58
CA MET A 162 12.65 11.61 -10.79
C MET A 162 12.53 11.09 -9.35
N ASP A 163 11.40 11.31 -8.66
CA ASP A 163 11.21 10.81 -7.29
C ASP A 163 11.25 9.27 -7.25
N THR A 164 10.56 8.60 -8.18
CA THR A 164 10.60 7.13 -8.28
C THR A 164 12.03 6.62 -8.54
N PHE A 165 12.77 7.28 -9.44
CA PHE A 165 14.17 6.97 -9.73
C PHE A 165 15.05 7.15 -8.49
N PHE A 166 14.88 8.26 -7.74
CA PHE A 166 15.61 8.50 -6.51
C PHE A 166 15.30 7.45 -5.44
N PHE A 167 14.05 7.01 -5.27
CA PHE A 167 13.75 5.92 -4.32
C PHE A 167 14.34 4.58 -4.71
N CYS A 168 14.30 4.23 -6.00
CA CYS A 168 14.95 3.02 -6.50
C CYS A 168 16.47 3.10 -6.29
N ALA A 169 17.10 4.23 -6.62
CA ALA A 169 18.53 4.45 -6.43
C ALA A 169 18.92 4.40 -4.95
N LEU A 170 18.16 5.04 -4.05
CA LEU A 170 18.44 5.03 -2.62
C LEU A 170 18.21 3.63 -2.02
N GLY A 171 17.17 2.90 -2.43
CA GLY A 171 16.92 1.51 -2.01
C GLY A 171 17.98 0.51 -2.51
N ILE A 172 18.60 0.78 -3.66
CA ILE A 172 19.76 0.02 -4.17
C ILE A 172 21.03 0.39 -3.38
N ALA A 173 21.29 1.68 -3.15
CA ALA A 173 22.43 2.14 -2.35
C ALA A 173 22.38 1.56 -0.92
N PHE A 174 21.20 1.60 -0.29
CA PHE A 174 20.95 1.01 1.02
C PHE A 174 21.20 -0.50 1.02
N GLY A 175 20.71 -1.23 0.00
CA GLY A 175 20.98 -2.66 -0.15
C GLY A 175 22.46 -3.00 -0.35
N LEU A 176 23.17 -2.20 -1.14
CA LEU A 176 24.62 -2.33 -1.33
C LEU A 176 25.38 -2.02 -0.04
N HIS A 177 24.99 -1.00 0.72
CA HIS A 177 25.60 -0.67 2.01
C HIS A 177 25.43 -1.82 3.02
N VAL A 178 24.25 -2.47 3.04
CA VAL A 178 23.97 -3.66 3.87
C VAL A 178 24.80 -4.86 3.43
N TYR A 179 24.91 -5.12 2.13
CA TYR A 179 25.73 -6.21 1.60
C TYR A 179 27.22 -6.00 1.89
N VAL A 180 27.73 -4.78 1.71
CA VAL A 180 29.11 -4.41 2.05
C VAL A 180 29.33 -4.54 3.56
N PHE A 181 28.38 -4.12 4.39
CA PHE A 181 28.50 -4.30 5.85
C PHE A 181 28.55 -5.79 6.23
N ASP A 182 27.65 -6.62 5.71
CA ASP A 182 27.59 -8.05 6.01
C ASP A 182 28.84 -8.83 5.55
N THR A 183 29.44 -8.42 4.43
CA THR A 183 30.67 -9.04 3.90
C THR A 183 31.94 -8.52 4.58
N VAL A 184 32.08 -7.20 4.78
CA VAL A 184 33.30 -6.56 5.31
C VAL A 184 33.44 -6.67 6.83
N GLU A 185 32.35 -6.83 7.57
CA GLU A 185 32.36 -7.06 9.04
C GLU A 185 33.14 -8.34 9.44
N THR A 186 33.46 -9.22 8.49
CA THR A 186 34.33 -10.39 8.73
C THR A 186 35.82 -10.09 8.75
N ASP A 187 36.28 -9.02 8.09
CA ASP A 187 37.72 -8.71 7.90
C ASP A 187 38.17 -7.34 8.45
N PHE A 188 37.26 -6.35 8.57
CA PHE A 188 37.64 -4.99 8.98
C PHE A 188 36.72 -4.40 10.08
N HIS A 189 37.34 -3.87 11.14
CA HIS A 189 36.66 -3.07 12.16
C HIS A 189 36.26 -1.68 11.61
N VAL A 190 35.15 -1.63 10.87
CA VAL A 190 34.48 -0.38 10.51
C VAL A 190 33.95 0.29 11.79
N SER A 191 34.14 1.61 11.92
CA SER A 191 33.66 2.33 13.11
C SER A 191 32.13 2.45 13.09
N ASN A 192 31.47 2.05 14.18
CA ASN A 192 30.01 2.13 14.31
C ASN A 192 29.45 3.54 14.03
N SER A 193 30.22 4.59 14.33
CA SER A 193 29.86 5.98 14.04
C SER A 193 29.71 6.28 12.54
N ALA A 194 30.51 5.68 11.67
CA ALA A 194 30.38 5.83 10.22
C ALA A 194 29.08 5.18 9.71
N VAL A 195 28.74 4.00 10.23
CA VAL A 195 27.52 3.26 9.91
C VAL A 195 26.27 4.04 10.32
N TYR A 196 26.26 4.60 11.54
CA TYR A 196 25.17 5.48 12.00
C TYR A 196 25.08 6.78 11.19
N ALA A 197 26.21 7.38 10.79
CA ALA A 197 26.22 8.58 9.97
C ALA A 197 25.60 8.32 8.58
N ALA A 198 25.98 7.22 7.92
CA ALA A 198 25.39 6.80 6.65
C ALA A 198 23.87 6.59 6.78
N TYR A 199 23.44 5.81 7.79
CA TYR A 199 22.03 5.56 8.07
C TYR A 199 21.21 6.85 8.28
N VAL A 200 21.73 7.81 9.06
CA VAL A 200 21.07 9.10 9.27
C VAL A 200 20.98 9.91 7.97
N LEU A 201 22.04 9.91 7.16
CA LEU A 201 22.05 10.62 5.87
C LEU A 201 20.99 10.07 4.90
N GLU A 202 20.82 8.75 4.86
CA GLU A 202 19.86 8.05 3.99
C GLU A 202 18.41 8.15 4.51
N LEU A 203 18.21 8.22 5.82
CA LEU A 203 16.88 8.35 6.43
C LEU A 203 16.26 9.75 6.21
N ILE A 204 17.08 10.82 6.17
CA ILE A 204 16.63 12.21 5.98
C ILE A 204 15.77 12.40 4.71
N PRO A 205 16.23 12.05 3.48
CA PRO A 205 15.42 12.22 2.27
C PRO A 205 14.16 11.35 2.29
N PHE A 206 14.23 10.13 2.84
CA PHE A 206 13.05 9.28 2.99
C PHE A 206 11.98 9.91 3.89
N VAL A 207 12.37 10.40 5.07
CA VAL A 207 11.47 11.09 6.01
C VAL A 207 10.89 12.37 5.41
N TYR A 208 11.70 13.15 4.68
CA TYR A 208 11.23 14.36 4.00
C TYR A 208 10.09 14.08 3.03
N VAL A 209 10.24 13.09 2.14
CA VAL A 209 9.19 12.78 1.16
C VAL A 209 8.01 12.04 1.78
N MET A 210 8.22 11.19 2.79
CA MET A 210 7.13 10.61 3.59
C MET A 210 6.22 11.71 4.18
N CYS A 211 6.82 12.76 4.74
CA CYS A 211 6.09 13.94 5.23
C CYS A 211 5.39 14.69 4.09
N TYR A 212 6.06 14.92 2.97
CA TYR A 212 5.48 15.59 1.79
C TYR A 212 4.23 14.85 1.27
N MET A 213 4.36 13.53 1.08
CA MET A 213 3.28 12.66 0.63
C MET A 213 2.13 12.60 1.62
N GLY A 214 2.41 12.55 2.93
CA GLY A 214 1.40 12.66 3.98
C GLY A 214 0.58 13.96 3.88
N VAL A 215 1.24 15.10 3.67
CA VAL A 215 0.59 16.40 3.46
C VAL A 215 -0.23 16.44 2.16
N TRP A 216 0.30 15.88 1.07
CA TRP A 216 -0.40 15.80 -0.22
C TRP A 216 -1.67 14.95 -0.14
N VAL A 217 -1.58 13.75 0.44
CA VAL A 217 -2.73 12.86 0.67
C VAL A 217 -3.74 13.53 1.60
N GLY A 218 -3.29 14.18 2.67
CA GLY A 218 -4.13 14.96 3.58
C GLY A 218 -4.95 16.04 2.85
N LYS A 219 -4.30 16.85 2.01
CA LYS A 219 -4.97 17.88 1.17
C LYS A 219 -5.99 17.26 0.20
N ARG A 220 -5.65 16.15 -0.46
CA ARG A 220 -6.58 15.38 -1.33
C ARG A 220 -7.83 14.94 -0.57
N ILE A 221 -7.67 14.37 0.64
CA ILE A 221 -8.79 13.91 1.47
C ILE A 221 -9.69 15.08 1.92
N VAL A 222 -9.11 16.20 2.36
CA VAL A 222 -9.87 17.39 2.78
C VAL A 222 -10.64 17.99 1.61
N ASN A 223 -10.02 18.13 0.43
CA ASN A 223 -10.68 18.66 -0.76
C ASN A 223 -11.81 17.74 -1.23
N HIS A 224 -11.59 16.42 -1.26
CA HIS A 224 -12.63 15.45 -1.61
C HIS A 224 -13.83 15.52 -0.65
N LYS A 225 -13.59 15.70 0.66
CA LYS A 225 -14.68 15.94 1.62
C LYS A 225 -15.41 17.26 1.34
N ARG A 226 -14.70 18.36 1.06
CA ARG A 226 -15.33 19.65 0.71
C ARG A 226 -16.23 19.54 -0.52
N CYS A 227 -15.79 18.88 -1.59
CA CYS A 227 -16.64 18.66 -2.77
C CYS A 227 -17.91 17.86 -2.43
N ARG A 228 -17.80 16.82 -1.57
CA ARG A 228 -18.96 15.99 -1.19
C ARG A 228 -19.99 16.73 -0.34
N TYR A 229 -19.55 17.61 0.57
CA TYR A 229 -20.47 18.45 1.34
C TYR A 229 -20.99 19.63 0.53
N GLY A 230 -20.17 20.26 -0.31
CA GLY A 230 -20.59 21.35 -1.20
C GLY A 230 -21.70 20.93 -2.16
N ALA A 231 -21.67 19.70 -2.69
CA ALA A 231 -22.75 19.16 -3.52
C ALA A 231 -24.03 18.81 -2.73
N LEU A 232 -23.95 18.63 -1.41
CA LEU A 232 -25.11 18.32 -0.54
C LEU A 232 -25.78 19.57 0.03
N TYR A 233 -25.02 20.67 0.14
CA TYR A 233 -25.49 21.99 0.61
C TYR A 233 -25.54 23.04 -0.51
N ALA A 234 -25.32 22.65 -1.77
CA ALA A 234 -25.70 23.47 -2.91
C ALA A 234 -27.21 23.74 -2.77
N PRO A 235 -27.64 25.02 -2.63
CA PRO A 235 -29.05 25.31 -2.52
C PRO A 235 -29.74 24.75 -3.76
N ILE A 236 -30.87 24.06 -3.56
CA ILE A 236 -31.73 23.64 -4.66
C ILE A 236 -32.38 24.92 -5.17
N ASP A 237 -31.67 25.58 -6.09
CA ASP A 237 -32.13 26.77 -6.75
C ASP A 237 -33.25 26.37 -7.72
N ASN A 238 -34.48 26.49 -7.23
CA ASN A 238 -35.68 26.20 -7.99
C ASN A 238 -35.96 27.27 -9.07
N SER A 239 -35.06 28.23 -9.31
CA SER A 239 -35.17 29.20 -10.41
C SER A 239 -34.89 28.56 -11.79
N ILE A 240 -35.83 27.71 -12.22
CA ILE A 240 -36.06 27.43 -13.63
C ILE A 240 -36.57 28.73 -14.29
N SER A 241 -35.68 29.67 -14.58
CA SER A 241 -35.94 30.78 -15.50
C SER A 241 -34.67 31.49 -15.97
N TRP A 242 -33.84 30.81 -16.77
CA TRP A 242 -32.98 31.52 -17.72
C TRP A 242 -33.56 31.31 -19.12
N ARG A 243 -34.34 32.31 -19.55
CA ARG A 243 -34.83 32.41 -20.92
C ARG A 243 -33.61 32.47 -21.85
N PHE A 244 -33.58 31.59 -22.84
CA PHE A 244 -32.88 31.92 -24.08
C PHE A 244 -33.67 33.02 -24.77
N ASN A 245 -33.27 34.27 -24.55
CA ASN A 245 -33.75 35.39 -25.35
C ASN A 245 -32.79 36.56 -25.20
N ASP A 246 -31.74 36.57 -26.03
CA ASP A 246 -31.02 37.79 -26.43
C ASP A 246 -30.50 37.58 -27.86
N THR A 247 -31.38 37.93 -28.80
CA THR A 247 -31.03 38.26 -30.17
C THR A 247 -30.45 39.67 -30.20
N GLU A 248 -29.12 39.79 -30.21
CA GLU A 248 -28.42 40.99 -30.70
C GLU A 248 -27.38 40.50 -31.73
N GLU A 249 -27.65 40.65 -33.02
CA GLU A 249 -27.43 41.89 -33.80
C GLU A 249 -25.94 42.01 -34.21
N PHE A 250 -25.56 41.18 -35.19
CA PHE A 250 -24.22 41.20 -35.77
C PHE A 250 -24.19 42.13 -36.99
N THR A 251 -24.18 43.43 -36.72
CA THR A 251 -24.21 44.46 -37.77
C THR A 251 -22.85 44.61 -38.46
N SER A 252 -22.89 44.53 -39.78
CA SER A 252 -21.79 44.68 -40.74
C SER A 252 -20.84 45.87 -40.55
N LEU A 253 -19.54 45.66 -40.82
CA LEU A 253 -18.63 46.64 -41.45
C LEU A 253 -17.42 45.94 -42.13
N VAL A 254 -16.97 46.49 -43.27
CA VAL A 254 -16.27 45.83 -44.43
C VAL A 254 -15.45 46.93 -45.17
N PRO A 255 -14.30 46.72 -45.90
CA PRO A 255 -13.72 45.53 -46.59
C PRO A 255 -12.24 45.22 -46.13
N ASP A 256 -11.31 44.51 -46.80
CA ASP A 256 -11.19 43.91 -48.17
C ASP A 256 -10.16 42.73 -48.26
N ALA A 257 -10.04 42.13 -49.47
CA ALA A 257 -8.93 41.47 -50.19
C ALA A 257 -7.62 41.00 -49.47
N GLN A 258 -6.96 39.88 -49.83
CA GLN A 258 -6.89 39.16 -51.12
C GLN A 258 -6.91 37.62 -51.02
N THR A 259 -7.57 37.04 -52.03
CA THR A 259 -7.53 35.68 -52.58
C THR A 259 -6.27 34.80 -52.40
N HIS A 260 -6.46 33.50 -52.11
CA HIS A 260 -6.19 32.45 -53.12
C HIS A 260 -6.97 31.14 -52.91
N ASN A 261 -7.35 30.50 -54.02
CA ASN A 261 -8.19 29.29 -54.11
C ASN A 261 -7.40 28.01 -53.74
N THR A 262 -7.98 26.94 -53.17
CA THR A 262 -8.88 25.96 -53.81
C THR A 262 -9.40 24.97 -52.73
N SER A 263 -10.72 24.74 -52.62
CA SER A 263 -11.55 23.68 -53.27
C SER A 263 -11.55 22.32 -52.51
N PRO A 264 -12.71 21.62 -52.37
CA PRO A 264 -12.99 20.82 -51.16
C PRO A 264 -13.15 19.31 -51.39
N THR A 265 -13.38 18.57 -50.31
CA THR A 265 -14.20 17.34 -50.37
C THR A 265 -15.04 17.18 -49.11
N GLU A 266 -16.36 17.13 -49.29
CA GLU A 266 -17.34 16.88 -48.22
C GLU A 266 -17.43 15.38 -47.92
N THR A 267 -17.74 15.01 -46.68
CA THR A 267 -18.74 13.94 -46.45
C THR A 267 -19.45 14.17 -45.11
N THR A 268 -20.75 14.45 -45.19
CA THR A 268 -21.71 14.51 -44.10
C THR A 268 -22.26 13.12 -43.75
N LEU A 269 -22.75 12.94 -42.52
CA LEU A 269 -23.81 12.00 -42.02
C LEU A 269 -23.63 11.91 -40.48
N SER A 270 -24.33 12.63 -39.60
CA SER A 270 -25.78 12.76 -39.34
C SER A 270 -26.35 11.73 -38.33
N LEU A 271 -26.86 12.24 -37.19
CA LEU A 271 -27.87 11.63 -36.31
C LEU A 271 -27.50 10.26 -35.66
N THR A 272 -28.05 9.86 -34.51
CA THR A 272 -29.43 10.05 -34.03
C THR A 272 -29.50 10.15 -32.50
N SER A 273 -30.48 10.92 -32.02
CA SER A 273 -30.87 11.01 -30.61
C SER A 273 -31.69 9.79 -30.14
N THR A 274 -31.65 9.45 -28.86
CA THR A 274 -32.79 8.77 -28.22
C THR A 274 -32.87 9.13 -26.73
N LEU A 275 -34.04 9.67 -26.35
CA LEU A 275 -34.47 9.77 -24.96
C LEU A 275 -34.69 8.37 -24.36
N GLN A 276 -34.77 8.26 -23.02
CA GLN A 276 -36.05 8.08 -22.30
C GLN A 276 -35.89 7.31 -20.97
N SER A 277 -36.83 7.61 -20.04
CA SER A 277 -37.17 6.86 -18.82
C SER A 277 -36.18 6.92 -17.63
N ARG A 278 -36.51 7.34 -16.38
CA ARG A 278 -37.72 7.37 -15.52
C ARG A 278 -37.57 6.35 -14.36
N SER A 279 -38.18 6.68 -13.22
CA SER A 279 -38.23 5.90 -11.95
C SER A 279 -37.01 6.08 -11.03
N GLY A 280 -37.12 6.34 -9.71
CA GLY A 280 -38.31 6.43 -8.87
C GLY A 280 -38.35 5.36 -7.77
N ARG A 281 -37.64 5.57 -6.65
CA ARG A 281 -37.83 4.81 -5.39
C ARG A 281 -37.28 5.59 -4.19
N GLN A 282 -38.12 6.22 -3.37
CA GLN A 282 -38.86 5.65 -2.22
C GLN A 282 -37.98 5.58 -0.96
N ARG A 283 -38.08 6.64 -0.11
CA ARG A 283 -37.59 6.62 1.28
C ARG A 283 -38.27 5.48 2.03
N ARG A 284 -37.50 4.69 2.78
CA ARG A 284 -38.04 3.75 3.77
C ARG A 284 -37.66 4.25 5.16
N SER A 285 -38.67 4.69 5.91
CA SER A 285 -38.59 4.88 7.35
C SER A 285 -38.74 3.52 8.05
N THR A 286 -37.87 3.27 9.03
CA THR A 286 -37.96 2.22 10.04
C THR A 286 -37.46 2.86 11.32
N VAL A 287 -38.36 3.41 12.13
CA VAL A 287 -39.11 2.69 13.18
C VAL A 287 -38.17 2.26 14.30
N SER A 288 -38.17 3.08 15.35
CA SER A 288 -37.50 2.84 16.62
C SER A 288 -38.34 1.86 17.44
N THR A 289 -37.81 0.68 17.73
CA THR A 289 -38.37 -0.24 18.73
C THR A 289 -37.59 -0.14 20.03
N SER A 290 -38.12 0.64 20.97
CA SER A 290 -37.88 0.50 22.41
C SER A 290 -38.73 -0.66 22.96
N LEU A 291 -38.18 -1.47 23.88
CA LEU A 291 -38.71 -2.65 24.63
C LEU A 291 -37.51 -3.62 24.74
N VAL A 292 -37.12 -4.25 25.86
CA VAL A 292 -37.73 -4.46 27.19
C VAL A 292 -36.60 -4.63 28.23
N ASP A 293 -36.82 -4.16 29.47
CA ASP A 293 -36.05 -4.57 30.65
C ASP A 293 -36.48 -5.96 31.11
N THR A 294 -35.56 -6.87 31.45
CA THR A 294 -35.89 -8.01 32.34
C THR A 294 -34.68 -8.63 33.02
N SER A 295 -34.81 -8.82 34.35
CA SER A 295 -34.19 -9.85 35.21
C SER A 295 -32.70 -10.21 35.03
N SER A 296 -31.83 -10.07 36.03
CA SER A 296 -31.82 -10.81 37.33
C SER A 296 -31.41 -12.29 37.18
N TYR A 297 -30.83 -12.85 38.26
CA TYR A 297 -30.00 -14.06 38.39
C TYR A 297 -28.51 -13.87 37.97
N GLY A 298 -27.55 -14.27 38.80
CA GLY A 298 -27.66 -14.74 40.18
C GLY A 298 -26.29 -14.87 40.85
N SER A 299 -26.21 -14.52 42.13
CA SER A 299 -25.08 -14.85 42.99
C SER A 299 -25.10 -16.35 43.30
N ILE A 300 -23.99 -17.03 43.03
CA ILE A 300 -23.69 -18.34 43.60
C ILE A 300 -22.35 -18.19 44.33
N GLU A 301 -22.37 -18.58 45.60
CA GLU A 301 -21.22 -18.71 46.49
C GLU A 301 -20.42 -19.97 46.12
N ASP A 302 -19.09 -19.86 46.13
CA ASP A 302 -18.12 -20.84 46.67
C ASP A 302 -16.67 -20.34 46.41
#